data_AF-A0A4Q5RUX0-F1
#
_entry.id   AF-A0A4Q5RUX0-F1
#
_cell.length_a   1.000
_cell.length_b   1.000
_cell.length_c   1.000
_cell.angle_alpha   90.00
_cell.angle_beta   90.00
_cell.angle_gamma   90.00
#
_symmetry.space_group_name_H-M   'P 1'
#
loop_
_entity.id
_entity.type
_entity.pdbx_description
1 polymer ?
#
loop_
_entity_poly.entity_id
_entity_poly.type
_entity_poly.pdbx_seq_one_letter_code
_entity_poly.pdbx_strand_id
1 'polypeptide(L)'
;MDNNNDLIEKELLVIDSLLRNEKFSITMAAHLDSAYYVGVGETPQEFITPEDETNTFQSSEKTEFIATNIAGFYALECGISFISSNSGQSFVSVLKNMLEGKIDSTEILILNRFANATWKASQPFRDLERIKRPIFMVANFLPDEEIKKDYHQVQIAGRKLWESMEVLAESPQEAQMQKLRSLLQDTNYAFMMAAFIDSAYAATQGQLQVSKEWNDTPVLKSMRSQKIASSLAGFYALESGINYLAKTRGLTPSDVLKAIVDDSLSEENLQLFARFANATWKAGQPFKGLDRIKRETFTPFYFLSKPDIDKDLVQIKAAAGMLLQYL
;
A
#
# COMPACT_ATOMS: atom_id res chain seq x y z
N MET A 1 -14.44 -19.01 23.32
CA MET A 1 -13.95 -18.68 21.96
C MET A 1 -14.79 -17.56 21.38
N ASP A 2 -16.10 -17.55 21.60
CA ASP A 2 -17.02 -16.48 21.14
C ASP A 2 -16.63 -15.06 21.60
N ASN A 3 -16.25 -14.89 22.87
CA ASN A 3 -15.88 -13.58 23.43
C ASN A 3 -14.65 -12.91 22.76
N ASN A 4 -13.73 -13.69 22.17
CA ASN A 4 -12.54 -13.14 21.49
C ASN A 4 -12.87 -12.65 20.08
N ASN A 5 -13.74 -13.38 19.37
CA ASN A 5 -14.21 -12.96 18.04
C ASN A 5 -15.10 -11.72 18.14
N ASP A 6 -15.95 -11.65 19.16
CA ASP A 6 -16.77 -10.47 19.45
C ASP A 6 -15.91 -9.24 19.74
N LEU A 7 -14.82 -9.40 20.49
CA LEU A 7 -13.86 -8.32 20.77
C LEU A 7 -13.12 -7.88 19.50
N ILE A 8 -12.62 -8.83 18.69
CA ILE A 8 -11.99 -8.52 17.40
C ILE A 8 -12.94 -7.71 16.52
N GLU A 9 -14.19 -8.15 16.36
CA GLU A 9 -15.16 -7.46 15.52
C GLU A 9 -15.44 -6.05 16.05
N LYS A 10 -15.66 -5.90 17.37
CA LYS A 10 -15.88 -4.60 18.02
C LYS A 10 -14.72 -3.64 17.79
N GLU A 11 -13.48 -4.09 17.99
CA GLU A 11 -12.30 -3.24 17.80
C GLU A 11 -12.08 -2.88 16.33
N LEU A 12 -12.31 -3.82 15.40
CA LEU A 12 -12.27 -3.54 13.97
C LEU A 12 -13.34 -2.52 13.55
N LEU A 13 -14.54 -2.54 14.14
CA LEU A 13 -15.58 -1.53 13.90
C LEU A 13 -15.15 -0.13 14.37
N VAL A 14 -14.41 -0.03 15.49
CA VAL A 14 -13.83 1.25 15.91
C VAL A 14 -12.82 1.74 14.89
N ILE A 15 -11.88 0.88 14.47
CA ILE A 15 -10.88 1.22 13.44
C ILE A 15 -11.57 1.66 12.14
N ASP A 16 -12.63 0.96 11.73
CA ASP A 16 -13.42 1.30 10.56
C ASP A 16 -14.03 2.70 10.61
N SER A 17 -14.59 3.07 11.76
CA SER A 17 -15.15 4.40 11.98
C SER A 17 -14.08 5.50 11.89
N LEU A 18 -12.86 5.21 12.33
CA LEU A 18 -11.73 6.14 12.32
C LEU A 18 -11.13 6.30 10.91
N LEU A 19 -11.08 5.24 10.11
CA LEU A 19 -10.60 5.28 8.71
C LEU A 19 -11.34 6.34 7.87
N ARG A 20 -12.64 6.50 8.11
CA ARG A 20 -13.51 7.43 7.36
C ARG A 20 -13.69 8.78 8.05
N ASN A 21 -13.04 8.98 9.20
CA ASN A 21 -13.10 10.22 9.96
C ASN A 21 -11.99 11.17 9.49
N GLU A 22 -12.40 12.27 8.85
CA GLU A 22 -11.48 13.25 8.29
C GLU A 22 -10.63 13.96 9.35
N LYS A 23 -11.24 14.36 10.47
CA LYS A 23 -10.53 15.01 11.58
C LYS A 23 -9.47 14.07 12.19
N PHE A 24 -9.83 12.81 12.40
CA PHE A 24 -8.90 11.79 12.86
C PHE A 24 -7.77 11.59 11.84
N SER A 25 -8.10 11.47 10.55
CA SER A 25 -7.11 11.31 9.48
C SER A 25 -6.11 12.47 9.44
N ILE A 26 -6.56 13.72 9.55
CA ILE A 26 -5.66 14.88 9.60
C ILE A 26 -4.78 14.85 10.86
N THR A 27 -5.36 14.49 12.00
CA THR A 27 -4.62 14.38 13.27
C THR A 27 -3.57 13.27 13.22
N MET A 28 -3.94 12.12 12.68
CA MET A 28 -3.05 10.98 12.44
C MET A 28 -1.92 11.37 11.48
N ALA A 29 -2.24 12.03 10.37
CA ALA A 29 -1.25 12.50 9.40
C ALA A 29 -0.20 13.42 10.06
N ALA A 30 -0.64 14.39 10.87
CA ALA A 30 0.26 15.27 11.61
C ALA A 30 1.11 14.52 12.64
N HIS A 31 0.53 13.54 13.32
CA HIS A 31 1.23 12.71 14.30
C HIS A 31 2.33 11.87 13.63
N LEU A 32 2.05 11.28 12.47
CA LEU A 32 2.99 10.45 11.73
C LEU A 32 4.10 11.23 11.03
N ASP A 33 3.81 12.45 10.57
CA ASP A 33 4.83 13.38 10.07
C ASP A 33 5.81 13.77 11.19
N SER A 34 5.29 14.16 12.36
CA SER A 34 6.11 14.46 13.52
C SER A 34 6.97 13.26 13.97
N ALA A 35 6.37 12.07 14.04
CA ALA A 35 7.09 10.85 14.39
C ALA A 35 8.23 10.53 13.40
N TYR A 36 8.01 10.76 12.10
CA TYR A 36 9.04 10.59 11.09
C TYR A 36 10.25 11.48 11.35
N TYR A 37 10.04 12.79 11.57
CA TYR A 37 11.14 13.73 11.85
C TYR A 37 11.91 13.34 13.11
N VAL A 38 11.22 13.01 14.20
CA VAL A 38 11.87 12.51 15.42
C VAL A 38 12.68 11.24 15.14
N GLY A 39 12.12 10.31 14.37
CA GLY A 39 12.77 9.04 14.02
C GLY A 39 14.04 9.20 13.19
N VAL A 40 14.13 10.25 12.37
CA VAL A 40 15.36 10.58 11.61
C VAL A 40 16.29 11.55 12.35
N GLY A 41 16.01 11.87 13.62
CA GLY A 41 16.84 12.75 14.46
C GLY A 41 16.66 14.24 14.16
N GLU A 42 15.56 14.62 13.53
CA GLU A 42 15.22 16.01 13.19
C GLU A 42 14.12 16.55 14.12
N THR A 43 14.02 17.88 14.21
CA THR A 43 12.95 18.54 14.95
C THR A 43 11.69 18.63 14.07
N PRO A 44 10.53 18.12 14.53
CA PRO A 44 9.27 18.26 13.81
C PRO A 44 8.96 19.72 13.46
N GLN A 45 8.60 19.94 12.21
CA GLN A 45 8.13 21.24 11.73
C GLN A 45 6.62 21.35 11.90
N GLU A 46 6.09 22.56 11.71
CA GLU A 46 4.65 22.74 11.57
C GLU A 46 4.13 21.90 10.39
N PHE A 47 3.14 21.04 10.65
CA PHE A 47 2.67 20.07 9.67
C PHE A 47 2.09 20.74 8.42
N ILE A 48 1.10 21.63 8.62
CA ILE A 48 0.49 22.45 7.57
C ILE A 48 0.78 23.91 7.92
N THR A 49 1.52 24.60 7.06
CA THR A 49 1.81 26.03 7.20
C THR A 49 0.70 26.86 6.55
N PRO A 50 0.61 28.17 6.83
CA PRO A 50 -0.33 29.06 6.14
C PRO A 50 -0.18 29.06 4.60
N GLU A 51 1.03 28.80 4.09
CA GLU A 51 1.27 28.71 2.65
C GLU A 51 0.68 27.44 2.03
N ASP A 52 0.71 26.31 2.75
CA ASP A 52 0.15 25.04 2.26
C ASP A 52 -1.37 25.11 2.04
N GLU A 53 -2.07 26.00 2.74
CA GLU A 53 -3.51 26.24 2.60
C GLU A 53 -3.86 26.80 1.21
N THR A 54 -2.97 27.58 0.62
CA THR A 54 -3.22 28.26 -0.67
C THR A 54 -2.37 27.71 -1.82
N ASN A 55 -1.23 27.10 -1.50
CA ASN A 55 -0.29 26.66 -2.52
C ASN A 55 -0.80 25.44 -3.28
N THR A 56 -0.47 25.42 -4.57
CA THR A 56 -0.72 24.30 -5.46
C THR A 56 0.56 23.88 -6.15
N PHE A 57 0.59 22.63 -6.61
CA PHE A 57 1.65 22.11 -7.47
C PHE A 57 1.04 21.57 -8.77
N GLN A 58 1.86 21.52 -9.82
CA GLN A 58 1.45 20.99 -11.11
C GLN A 58 1.65 19.48 -11.16
N SER A 59 0.61 18.78 -11.58
CA SER A 59 0.63 17.38 -12.02
C SER A 59 0.21 17.29 -13.49
N SER A 60 0.41 16.15 -14.15
CA SER A 60 -0.07 15.91 -15.51
C SER A 60 -1.13 14.81 -15.54
N GLU A 61 -2.03 14.84 -16.53
CA GLU A 61 -3.05 13.79 -16.68
C GLU A 61 -2.42 12.40 -16.79
N LYS A 62 -1.28 12.30 -17.48
CA LYS A 62 -0.50 11.06 -17.58
C LYS A 62 0.03 10.59 -16.23
N THR A 63 0.54 11.50 -15.40
CA THR A 63 1.03 11.16 -14.05
C THR A 63 -0.11 10.69 -13.16
N GLU A 64 -1.25 11.40 -13.15
CA GLU A 64 -2.43 11.01 -12.37
C GLU A 64 -3.00 9.66 -12.83
N PHE A 65 -2.97 9.39 -14.14
CA PHE A 65 -3.38 8.10 -14.69
C PHE A 65 -2.50 6.95 -14.20
N ILE A 66 -1.17 7.11 -14.32
CA ILE A 66 -0.23 6.10 -13.82
C ILE A 66 -0.47 5.87 -12.34
N ALA A 67 -0.51 6.96 -11.55
CA ALA A 67 -0.67 6.90 -10.10
C ALA A 67 -1.98 6.21 -9.67
N THR A 68 -3.07 6.44 -10.40
CA THR A 68 -4.39 5.85 -10.09
C THR A 68 -4.45 4.36 -10.41
N ASN A 69 -3.72 3.89 -11.41
CA ASN A 69 -3.89 2.53 -11.97
C ASN A 69 -2.74 1.58 -11.65
N ILE A 70 -1.61 2.06 -11.13
CA ILE A 70 -0.43 1.23 -10.83
C ILE A 70 -0.48 0.51 -9.47
N ALA A 71 -1.42 0.86 -8.58
CA ALA A 71 -1.47 0.34 -7.22
C ALA A 71 -1.49 -1.21 -7.15
N GLY A 72 -2.22 -1.86 -8.07
CA GLY A 72 -2.25 -3.33 -8.16
C GLY A 72 -0.89 -3.98 -8.43
N PHE A 73 0.02 -3.29 -9.13
CA PHE A 73 1.38 -3.78 -9.35
C PHE A 73 2.23 -3.68 -8.08
N TYR A 74 2.13 -2.60 -7.32
CA TYR A 74 2.86 -2.48 -6.05
C TYR A 74 2.32 -3.45 -4.99
N ALA A 75 1.00 -3.70 -4.98
CA ALA A 75 0.39 -4.73 -4.15
C ALA A 75 0.93 -6.12 -4.49
N LEU A 76 0.96 -6.46 -5.78
CA LEU A 76 1.52 -7.71 -6.28
C LEU A 76 2.98 -7.87 -5.84
N GLU A 77 3.82 -6.87 -6.11
CA GLU A 77 5.24 -6.95 -5.82
C GLU A 77 5.51 -7.21 -4.33
N CYS A 78 4.89 -6.41 -3.46
CA CYS A 78 5.07 -6.58 -2.01
C CYS A 78 4.49 -7.90 -1.50
N GLY A 79 3.32 -8.32 -2.01
CA GLY A 79 2.68 -9.57 -1.60
C GLY A 79 3.43 -10.82 -2.06
N ILE A 80 3.88 -10.87 -3.31
CA ILE A 80 4.71 -11.98 -3.82
C ILE A 80 6.06 -12.01 -3.11
N SER A 81 6.65 -10.85 -2.82
CA SER A 81 7.90 -10.78 -2.04
C SER A 81 7.73 -11.31 -0.62
N PHE A 82 6.59 -11.05 0.04
CA PHE A 82 6.27 -11.61 1.36
C PHE A 82 6.11 -13.13 1.31
N ILE A 83 5.32 -13.64 0.35
CA ILE A 83 5.09 -15.08 0.20
C ILE A 83 6.41 -15.80 -0.14
N SER A 84 7.23 -15.22 -1.02
CA SER A 84 8.56 -15.73 -1.37
C SER A 84 9.46 -15.83 -0.15
N SER A 85 9.52 -14.79 0.70
CA SER A 85 10.34 -14.85 1.92
C SER A 85 9.86 -15.89 2.93
N ASN A 86 8.55 -16.09 3.05
CA ASN A 86 7.99 -17.03 4.04
C ASN A 86 8.04 -18.49 3.59
N SER A 87 7.93 -18.74 2.29
CA SER A 87 7.93 -20.11 1.73
C SER A 87 9.32 -20.60 1.33
N GLY A 88 10.30 -19.70 1.18
CA GLY A 88 11.61 -20.01 0.61
C GLY A 88 11.60 -20.22 -0.91
N GLN A 89 10.44 -20.09 -1.57
CA GLN A 89 10.33 -20.14 -3.02
C GLN A 89 10.85 -18.84 -3.65
N SER A 90 11.33 -18.92 -4.89
CA SER A 90 11.77 -17.72 -5.63
C SER A 90 10.57 -16.83 -5.98
N PHE A 91 10.82 -15.53 -6.16
CA PHE A 91 9.75 -14.57 -6.50
C PHE A 91 9.01 -14.98 -7.78
N VAL A 92 9.75 -15.35 -8.82
CA VAL A 92 9.16 -15.78 -10.11
C VAL A 92 8.37 -17.08 -9.96
N SER A 93 8.81 -18.03 -9.12
CA SER A 93 8.02 -19.26 -8.84
C SER A 93 6.70 -18.93 -8.16
N VAL A 94 6.69 -18.05 -7.16
CA VAL A 94 5.45 -17.65 -6.48
C VAL A 94 4.53 -16.91 -7.43
N LEU A 95 5.07 -16.01 -8.27
CA LEU A 95 4.31 -15.33 -9.33
C LEU A 95 3.67 -16.34 -10.30
N LYS A 96 4.43 -17.35 -10.74
CA LYS A 96 3.93 -18.43 -11.59
C LYS A 96 2.80 -19.20 -10.90
N ASN A 97 3.01 -19.63 -9.65
CA ASN A 97 2.01 -20.36 -8.87
C ASN A 97 0.72 -19.56 -8.70
N MET A 98 0.81 -18.24 -8.48
CA MET A 98 -0.37 -17.37 -8.41
C MET A 98 -1.16 -17.38 -9.73
N LEU A 99 -0.46 -17.28 -10.87
CA LEU A 99 -1.09 -17.26 -12.19
C LEU A 99 -1.68 -18.62 -12.59
N GLU A 100 -1.08 -19.71 -12.13
CA GLU A 100 -1.57 -21.08 -12.35
C GLU A 100 -2.66 -21.49 -11.33
N GLY A 101 -3.04 -20.62 -10.40
CA GLY A 101 -4.04 -20.91 -9.37
C GLY A 101 -3.58 -21.94 -8.35
N LYS A 102 -2.28 -22.03 -8.11
CA LYS A 102 -1.62 -22.98 -7.20
C LYS A 102 -1.27 -22.41 -5.82
N ILE A 103 -1.54 -21.13 -5.58
CA ILE A 103 -1.39 -20.52 -4.26
C ILE A 103 -2.61 -20.82 -3.39
N ASP A 104 -2.39 -20.93 -2.07
CA ASP A 104 -3.45 -21.25 -1.12
C ASP A 104 -4.31 -20.03 -0.71
N SER A 105 -5.34 -20.27 0.09
CA SER A 105 -6.25 -19.22 0.54
C SER A 105 -5.60 -18.17 1.45
N THR A 106 -4.54 -18.53 2.18
CA THR A 106 -3.78 -17.61 3.04
C THR A 106 -2.90 -16.70 2.19
N GLU A 107 -2.28 -17.24 1.14
CA GLU A 107 -1.51 -16.51 0.14
C GLU A 107 -2.41 -15.55 -0.67
N ILE A 108 -3.61 -15.99 -1.06
CA ILE A 108 -4.62 -15.12 -1.67
C ILE A 108 -5.06 -14.02 -0.68
N LEU A 109 -5.26 -14.36 0.59
CA LEU A 109 -5.67 -13.40 1.61
C LEU A 109 -4.62 -12.29 1.78
N ILE A 110 -3.33 -12.62 1.87
CA ILE A 110 -2.29 -11.59 2.02
C ILE A 110 -2.18 -10.70 0.79
N LEU A 111 -2.30 -11.26 -0.42
CA LEU A 111 -2.34 -10.47 -1.66
C LEU A 111 -3.51 -9.47 -1.67
N ASN A 112 -4.69 -9.91 -1.21
CA ASN A 112 -5.84 -9.02 -1.03
C ASN A 112 -5.58 -7.89 -0.02
N ARG A 113 -4.87 -8.17 1.07
CA ARG A 113 -4.53 -7.14 2.06
C ARG A 113 -3.56 -6.11 1.49
N PHE A 114 -2.57 -6.52 0.70
CA PHE A 114 -1.71 -5.57 0.00
C PHE A 114 -2.46 -4.75 -1.05
N ALA A 115 -3.40 -5.36 -1.78
CA ALA A 115 -4.26 -4.65 -2.72
C ALA A 115 -5.09 -3.58 -2.00
N ASN A 116 -5.73 -3.94 -0.89
CA ASN A 116 -6.51 -3.00 -0.09
C ASN A 116 -5.65 -1.87 0.50
N ALA A 117 -4.48 -2.20 1.05
CA ALA A 117 -3.55 -1.22 1.63
C ALA A 117 -3.10 -0.18 0.58
N THR A 118 -2.64 -0.63 -0.57
CA THR A 118 -2.16 0.25 -1.66
C THR A 118 -3.30 1.07 -2.26
N TRP A 119 -4.49 0.47 -2.43
CA TRP A 119 -5.68 1.19 -2.88
C TRP A 119 -6.08 2.28 -1.87
N LYS A 120 -6.13 1.98 -0.57
CA LYS A 120 -6.44 2.96 0.49
C LYS A 120 -5.43 4.10 0.48
N ALA A 121 -4.14 3.79 0.46
CA ALA A 121 -3.06 4.78 0.46
C ALA A 121 -3.11 5.74 -0.73
N SER A 122 -3.64 5.29 -1.88
CA SER A 122 -3.82 6.16 -3.05
C SER A 122 -5.03 7.10 -2.97
N GLN A 123 -6.07 6.79 -2.18
CA GLN A 123 -7.32 7.56 -2.25
C GLN A 123 -7.16 9.02 -1.82
N PRO A 124 -6.50 9.36 -0.70
CA PRO A 124 -6.38 10.75 -0.26
C PRO A 124 -5.59 11.64 -1.23
N PHE A 125 -4.67 11.07 -2.03
CA PHE A 125 -3.95 11.82 -3.06
C PHE A 125 -4.87 12.27 -4.21
N ARG A 126 -5.91 11.48 -4.48
CA ARG A 126 -6.89 11.81 -5.51
C ARG A 126 -7.80 12.92 -5.00
N ASP A 127 -8.36 12.72 -3.81
CA ASP A 127 -9.18 13.67 -3.06
C ASP A 127 -9.39 13.11 -1.64
N LEU A 128 -9.24 13.95 -0.60
CA LEU A 128 -9.43 13.56 0.79
C LEU A 128 -10.86 13.08 1.05
N GLU A 129 -11.86 13.62 0.35
CA GLU A 129 -13.27 13.18 0.47
C GLU A 129 -13.46 11.70 0.11
N ARG A 130 -12.53 11.09 -0.65
CA ARG A 130 -12.62 9.67 -1.02
C ARG A 130 -12.49 8.72 0.16
N ILE A 131 -11.97 9.16 1.31
CA ILE A 131 -11.99 8.35 2.53
C ILE A 131 -13.43 8.11 3.02
N LYS A 132 -14.41 8.91 2.59
CA LYS A 132 -15.82 8.77 2.96
C LYS A 132 -16.58 7.78 2.08
N ARG A 133 -15.93 7.21 1.05
CA ARG A 133 -16.57 6.21 0.17
C ARG A 133 -17.02 4.99 0.99
N PRO A 134 -18.17 4.36 0.66
CA PRO A 134 -18.66 3.19 1.41
C PRO A 134 -17.66 2.03 1.49
N ILE A 135 -16.88 1.83 0.42
CA ILE A 135 -15.87 0.78 0.31
C ILE A 135 -14.51 1.17 0.94
N PHE A 136 -14.36 2.39 1.47
CA PHE A 136 -13.17 2.80 2.22
C PHE A 136 -13.29 2.30 3.66
N MET A 137 -13.20 0.99 3.84
CA MET A 137 -13.51 0.32 5.10
C MET A 137 -12.48 -0.76 5.44
N VAL A 138 -12.49 -1.24 6.67
CA VAL A 138 -11.64 -2.36 7.10
C VAL A 138 -11.93 -3.59 6.23
N ALA A 139 -10.87 -4.29 5.78
CA ALA A 139 -11.01 -5.35 4.79
C ALA A 139 -11.82 -6.57 5.26
N ASN A 140 -12.06 -6.72 6.57
CA ASN A 140 -12.99 -7.74 7.11
C ASN A 140 -14.46 -7.46 6.80
N PHE A 141 -14.82 -6.20 6.52
CA PHE A 141 -16.19 -5.77 6.29
C PHE A 141 -16.47 -5.47 4.81
N LEU A 142 -15.45 -5.63 3.96
CA LEU A 142 -15.63 -5.49 2.52
C LEU A 142 -16.53 -6.60 1.97
N PRO A 143 -17.45 -6.26 1.06
CA PRO A 143 -18.17 -7.27 0.29
C PRO A 143 -17.24 -8.17 -0.52
N ASP A 144 -17.63 -9.43 -0.71
CA ASP A 144 -16.84 -10.43 -1.43
C ASP A 144 -16.50 -9.99 -2.87
N GLU A 145 -17.40 -9.26 -3.52
CA GLU A 145 -17.16 -8.72 -4.87
C GLU A 145 -16.05 -7.68 -4.90
N GLU A 146 -15.91 -6.86 -3.85
CA GLU A 146 -14.84 -5.88 -3.74
C GLU A 146 -13.49 -6.58 -3.51
N ILE A 147 -13.46 -7.61 -2.66
CA ILE A 147 -12.27 -8.45 -2.44
C ILE A 147 -11.85 -9.15 -3.73
N LYS A 148 -12.81 -9.77 -4.45
CA LYS A 148 -12.53 -10.45 -5.72
C LYS A 148 -12.02 -9.47 -6.78
N LYS A 149 -12.57 -8.26 -6.84
CA LYS A 149 -12.13 -7.20 -7.75
C LYS A 149 -10.68 -6.80 -7.47
N ASP A 150 -10.32 -6.59 -6.21
CA ASP A 150 -8.96 -6.24 -5.81
C ASP A 150 -7.96 -7.35 -6.19
N TYR A 151 -8.28 -8.61 -5.87
CA TYR A 151 -7.45 -9.75 -6.31
C TYR A 151 -7.32 -9.85 -7.83
N HIS A 152 -8.41 -9.59 -8.56
CA HIS A 152 -8.37 -9.63 -10.02
C HIS A 152 -7.39 -8.60 -10.61
N GLN A 153 -7.32 -7.39 -10.03
CA GLN A 153 -6.33 -6.38 -10.44
C GLN A 153 -4.90 -6.84 -10.15
N VAL A 154 -4.65 -7.50 -9.02
CA VAL A 154 -3.35 -8.11 -8.70
C VAL A 154 -2.99 -9.20 -9.72
N GLN A 155 -3.94 -10.04 -10.12
CA GLN A 155 -3.72 -11.05 -11.16
C GLN A 155 -3.45 -10.44 -12.54
N ILE A 156 -4.13 -9.35 -12.91
CA ILE A 156 -3.86 -8.60 -14.14
C ILE A 156 -2.42 -8.08 -14.13
N ALA A 157 -2.01 -7.41 -13.05
CA ALA A 157 -0.65 -6.94 -12.88
C ALA A 157 0.35 -8.11 -12.95
N GLY A 158 -0.02 -9.27 -12.38
CA GLY A 158 0.76 -10.50 -12.39
C GLY A 158 1.06 -10.99 -13.80
N ARG A 159 0.04 -11.01 -14.67
CA ARG A 159 0.22 -11.40 -16.08
C ARG A 159 1.21 -10.48 -16.79
N LYS A 160 1.09 -9.16 -16.58
CA LYS A 160 1.99 -8.19 -17.21
C LYS A 160 3.42 -8.30 -16.69
N LEU A 161 3.58 -8.56 -15.39
CA LEU A 161 4.88 -8.79 -14.78
C LEU A 161 5.53 -10.08 -15.28
N TRP A 162 4.74 -11.15 -15.44
CA TRP A 162 5.19 -12.43 -15.96
C TRP A 162 5.83 -12.30 -17.34
N GLU A 163 5.22 -11.55 -18.28
CA GLU A 163 5.79 -11.26 -19.61
C GLU A 163 7.22 -10.71 -19.53
N SER A 164 7.57 -10.02 -18.45
CA SER A 164 8.87 -9.37 -18.26
C SER A 164 9.86 -10.18 -17.41
N MET A 165 9.39 -11.23 -16.74
CA MET A 165 10.16 -11.98 -15.75
C MET A 165 10.24 -13.49 -15.99
N GLU A 166 9.41 -14.06 -16.87
CA GLU A 166 9.36 -15.51 -17.17
C GLU A 166 10.73 -16.09 -17.52
N VAL A 167 11.53 -15.35 -18.31
CA VAL A 167 12.88 -15.76 -18.72
C VAL A 167 13.85 -15.94 -17.54
N LEU A 168 13.48 -15.46 -16.35
CA LEU A 168 14.26 -15.57 -15.12
C LEU A 168 13.77 -16.68 -14.17
N ALA A 169 12.84 -17.55 -14.60
CA ALA A 169 12.28 -18.61 -13.77
C ALA A 169 13.36 -19.49 -13.11
N GLU A 170 14.40 -19.84 -13.87
CA GLU A 170 15.54 -20.66 -13.40
C GLU A 170 16.73 -19.80 -12.93
N SER A 171 16.59 -18.47 -12.90
CA SER A 171 17.67 -17.57 -12.47
C SER A 171 17.71 -17.44 -10.94
N PRO A 172 18.89 -17.15 -10.35
CA PRO A 172 19.01 -16.87 -8.92
C PRO A 172 18.10 -15.71 -8.46
N GLN A 173 17.64 -15.76 -7.20
CA GLN A 173 16.76 -14.75 -6.59
C GLN A 173 17.29 -13.32 -6.78
N GLU A 174 18.60 -13.11 -6.59
CA GLU A 174 19.25 -11.80 -6.79
C GLU A 174 18.98 -11.25 -8.21
N ALA A 175 19.14 -12.07 -9.25
CA ALA A 175 18.89 -11.65 -10.63
C ALA A 175 17.41 -11.31 -10.88
N GLN A 176 16.49 -12.09 -10.28
CA GLN A 176 15.05 -11.79 -10.32
C GLN A 176 14.75 -10.44 -9.65
N MET A 177 15.34 -10.18 -8.49
CA MET A 177 15.14 -8.94 -7.73
C MET A 177 15.75 -7.73 -8.45
N GLN A 178 16.92 -7.85 -9.06
CA GLN A 178 17.51 -6.78 -9.87
C GLN A 178 16.65 -6.43 -11.08
N LYS A 179 16.09 -7.45 -11.78
CA LYS A 179 15.14 -7.20 -12.86
C LYS A 179 13.90 -6.48 -12.35
N LEU A 180 13.30 -6.95 -11.25
CA LEU A 180 12.13 -6.32 -10.65
C LEU A 180 12.40 -4.86 -10.24
N ARG A 181 13.57 -4.57 -9.66
CA ARG A 181 13.99 -3.19 -9.37
C ARG A 181 14.03 -2.34 -10.63
N SER A 182 14.66 -2.83 -11.70
CA SER A 182 14.73 -2.07 -12.96
C SER A 182 13.35 -1.74 -13.52
N LEU A 183 12.39 -2.68 -13.40
CA LEU A 183 11.01 -2.49 -13.86
C LEU A 183 10.23 -1.49 -12.96
N LEU A 184 10.43 -1.55 -11.63
CA LEU A 184 9.80 -0.63 -10.69
C LEU A 184 10.24 0.82 -10.92
N GLN A 185 11.49 1.04 -11.33
CA GLN A 185 12.09 2.37 -11.51
C GLN A 185 11.95 2.91 -12.94
N ASP A 186 11.41 2.11 -13.87
CA ASP A 186 11.18 2.48 -15.27
C ASP A 186 9.82 3.17 -15.45
N THR A 187 9.84 4.45 -15.82
CA THR A 187 8.63 5.25 -16.04
C THR A 187 7.80 4.79 -17.24
N ASN A 188 8.45 4.23 -18.27
CA ASN A 188 7.74 3.65 -19.41
C ASN A 188 7.08 2.33 -19.00
N TYR A 189 7.76 1.50 -18.21
CA TYR A 189 7.17 0.29 -17.66
C TYR A 189 5.98 0.59 -16.74
N ALA A 190 6.11 1.60 -15.86
CA ALA A 190 5.02 2.08 -15.02
C ALA A 190 3.79 2.50 -15.84
N PHE A 191 4.00 3.22 -16.95
CA PHE A 191 2.93 3.58 -17.87
C PHE A 191 2.30 2.35 -18.55
N MET A 192 3.10 1.43 -19.09
CA MET A 192 2.60 0.21 -19.72
C MET A 192 1.81 -0.66 -18.76
N MET A 193 2.27 -0.78 -17.51
CA MET A 193 1.59 -1.53 -16.45
C MET A 193 0.25 -0.88 -16.10
N ALA A 194 0.23 0.43 -15.84
CA ALA A 194 -0.99 1.17 -15.54
C ALA A 194 -2.03 1.07 -16.68
N ALA A 195 -1.58 1.22 -17.93
CA ALA A 195 -2.44 1.08 -19.11
C ALA A 195 -2.99 -0.35 -19.27
N PHE A 196 -2.17 -1.37 -19.01
CA PHE A 196 -2.61 -2.76 -19.06
C PHE A 196 -3.67 -3.08 -17.99
N ILE A 197 -3.47 -2.59 -16.77
CA ILE A 197 -4.42 -2.75 -15.65
C ILE A 197 -5.75 -2.06 -15.97
N ASP A 198 -5.69 -0.79 -16.38
CA ASP A 198 -6.87 0.02 -16.73
C ASP A 198 -7.67 -0.60 -17.89
N SER A 199 -6.98 -1.05 -18.93
CA SER A 199 -7.59 -1.68 -20.10
C SER A 199 -8.28 -3.01 -19.75
N ALA A 200 -7.59 -3.88 -19.01
CA ALA A 200 -8.18 -5.14 -18.58
C ALA A 200 -9.38 -4.92 -17.66
N TYR A 201 -9.31 -3.94 -16.76
CA TYR A 201 -10.44 -3.59 -15.90
C TYR A 201 -11.64 -3.07 -16.71
N ALA A 202 -11.43 -2.16 -17.67
CA ALA A 202 -12.49 -1.67 -18.56
C ALA A 202 -13.16 -2.82 -19.34
N ALA A 203 -12.37 -3.77 -19.85
CA ALA A 203 -12.88 -4.95 -20.54
C ALA A 203 -13.79 -5.82 -19.64
N THR A 204 -13.45 -5.99 -18.35
CA THR A 204 -14.33 -6.71 -17.41
C THR A 204 -15.67 -6.02 -17.16
N GLN A 205 -15.74 -4.70 -17.41
CA GLN A 205 -16.95 -3.90 -17.29
C GLN A 205 -17.72 -3.79 -18.63
N GLY A 206 -17.29 -4.50 -19.67
CA GLY A 206 -17.89 -4.41 -21.00
C GLY A 206 -17.66 -3.07 -21.69
N GLN A 207 -16.67 -2.29 -21.25
CA GLN A 207 -16.34 -0.99 -21.83
C GLN A 207 -15.25 -1.14 -22.88
N LEU A 208 -15.48 -0.56 -24.07
CA LEU A 208 -14.46 -0.44 -25.11
C LEU A 208 -13.49 0.69 -24.75
N GLN A 209 -12.21 0.37 -24.62
CA GLN A 209 -11.16 1.37 -24.48
C GLN A 209 -10.98 2.12 -25.81
N VAL A 210 -11.21 3.43 -25.79
CA VAL A 210 -10.85 4.33 -26.89
C VAL A 210 -9.41 4.79 -26.64
N SER A 211 -8.58 4.88 -27.67
CA SER A 211 -7.22 5.41 -27.56
C SER A 211 -7.28 6.80 -26.92
N LYS A 212 -6.75 6.91 -25.70
CA LYS A 212 -6.71 8.19 -24.98
C LYS A 212 -5.48 8.97 -25.42
N GLU A 213 -5.70 10.08 -26.13
CA GLU A 213 -4.66 11.09 -26.30
C GLU A 213 -4.44 11.76 -24.94
N TRP A 214 -3.18 11.82 -24.51
CA TRP A 214 -2.81 12.45 -23.24
C TRP A 214 -2.66 13.94 -23.46
N ASN A 215 -3.43 14.73 -22.73
CA ASN A 215 -3.21 16.16 -22.69
C ASN A 215 -2.12 16.46 -21.66
N ASP A 216 -1.07 17.17 -22.10
CA ASP A 216 0.00 17.64 -21.21
C ASP A 216 -0.39 18.91 -20.44
N THR A 217 -1.66 19.33 -20.50
CA THR A 217 -2.16 20.47 -19.71
C THR A 217 -1.96 20.18 -18.22
N PRO A 218 -1.24 21.05 -17.49
CA PRO A 218 -1.02 20.88 -16.06
C PRO A 218 -2.33 20.93 -15.27
N VAL A 219 -2.51 19.97 -14.38
CA VAL A 219 -3.57 19.96 -13.37
C VAL A 219 -2.99 20.48 -12.06
N LEU A 220 -3.60 21.52 -11.49
CA LEU A 220 -3.20 22.06 -10.18
C LEU A 220 -3.76 21.19 -9.06
N LYS A 221 -2.89 20.81 -8.12
CA LYS A 221 -3.22 19.96 -6.96
C LYS A 221 -2.85 20.68 -5.66
N SER A 222 -3.65 20.49 -4.62
CA SER A 222 -3.44 21.14 -3.31
C SER A 222 -2.21 20.59 -2.60
N MET A 223 -1.33 21.48 -2.13
CA MET A 223 -0.18 21.12 -1.29
C MET A 223 -0.63 20.53 0.06
N ARG A 224 -1.63 21.13 0.71
CA ARG A 224 -2.26 20.61 1.93
C ARG A 224 -2.73 19.16 1.76
N SER A 225 -3.53 18.87 0.73
CA SER A 225 -4.03 17.51 0.49
C SER A 225 -2.90 16.51 0.25
N GLN A 226 -1.85 16.94 -0.48
CA GLN A 226 -0.66 16.12 -0.72
C GLN A 226 0.09 15.76 0.57
N LYS A 227 0.28 16.74 1.47
CA LYS A 227 0.94 16.54 2.76
C LYS A 227 0.16 15.55 3.64
N ILE A 228 -1.15 15.74 3.76
CA ILE A 228 -2.06 14.83 4.48
C ILE A 228 -1.96 13.42 3.89
N ALA A 229 -2.17 13.28 2.59
CA ALA A 229 -2.15 11.98 1.91
C ALA A 229 -0.82 11.24 2.09
N SER A 230 0.30 11.95 1.96
CA SER A 230 1.61 11.34 2.04
C SER A 230 2.02 10.90 3.46
N SER A 231 1.37 11.44 4.49
CA SER A 231 1.68 11.12 5.89
C SER A 231 0.76 10.03 6.45
N LEU A 232 -0.28 9.62 5.71
CA LEU A 232 -1.23 8.58 6.14
C LEU A 232 -0.80 7.14 5.79
N ALA A 233 0.29 6.96 5.03
CA ALA A 233 0.75 5.65 4.59
C ALA A 233 0.97 4.67 5.76
N GLY A 234 1.66 5.12 6.83
CA GLY A 234 1.90 4.30 8.03
C GLY A 234 0.61 3.83 8.72
N PHE A 235 -0.43 4.67 8.77
CA PHE A 235 -1.72 4.29 9.35
C PHE A 235 -2.42 3.21 8.52
N TYR A 236 -2.48 3.35 7.20
CA TYR A 236 -3.10 2.35 6.34
C TYR A 236 -2.32 1.02 6.31
N ALA A 237 -0.99 1.09 6.42
CA ALA A 237 -0.15 -0.08 6.57
C ALA A 237 -0.43 -0.82 7.88
N LEU A 238 -0.50 -0.08 9.00
CA LEU A 238 -0.84 -0.62 10.32
C LEU A 238 -2.23 -1.29 10.29
N GLU A 239 -3.26 -0.61 9.81
CA GLU A 239 -4.61 -1.16 9.77
C GLU A 239 -4.68 -2.45 8.93
N SER A 240 -4.03 -2.47 7.78
CA SER A 240 -4.02 -3.65 6.91
C SER A 240 -3.30 -4.85 7.55
N GLY A 241 -2.19 -4.60 8.26
CA GLY A 241 -1.46 -5.63 9.01
C GLY A 241 -2.24 -6.16 10.21
N ILE A 242 -2.88 -5.28 10.99
CA ILE A 242 -3.79 -5.67 12.08
C ILE A 242 -4.92 -6.55 11.54
N ASN A 243 -5.55 -6.13 10.44
CA ASN A 243 -6.64 -6.88 9.86
C ASN A 243 -6.20 -8.27 9.38
N TYR A 244 -5.02 -8.39 8.78
CA TYR A 244 -4.46 -9.68 8.40
C TYR A 244 -4.23 -10.60 9.61
N LEU A 245 -3.61 -10.08 10.68
CA LEU A 245 -3.32 -10.85 11.90
C LEU A 245 -4.58 -11.24 12.67
N ALA A 246 -5.59 -10.35 12.73
CA ALA A 246 -6.88 -10.66 13.30
C ALA A 246 -7.56 -11.82 12.54
N LYS A 247 -7.53 -11.78 11.20
CA LYS A 247 -8.17 -12.81 10.37
C LYS A 247 -7.45 -14.16 10.40
N THR A 248 -6.12 -14.16 10.39
CA THR A 248 -5.32 -15.39 10.25
C THR A 248 -4.90 -16.01 11.57
N ARG A 249 -4.70 -15.20 12.61
CA ARG A 249 -4.17 -15.63 13.90
C ARG A 249 -5.13 -15.40 15.06
N GLY A 250 -6.29 -14.78 14.82
CA GLY A 250 -7.28 -14.48 15.87
C GLY A 250 -6.74 -13.53 16.94
N LEU A 251 -5.77 -12.69 16.59
CA LEU A 251 -5.22 -11.68 17.49
C LEU A 251 -6.17 -10.47 17.54
N THR A 252 -6.44 -9.97 18.74
CA THR A 252 -7.20 -8.73 18.90
C THR A 252 -6.38 -7.55 18.37
N PRO A 253 -7.00 -6.56 17.71
CA PRO A 253 -6.32 -5.32 17.36
C PRO A 253 -5.57 -4.67 18.53
N SER A 254 -6.15 -4.62 19.72
CA SER A 254 -5.50 -4.06 20.93
C SER A 254 -4.25 -4.82 21.34
N ASP A 255 -4.24 -6.15 21.30
CA ASP A 255 -3.04 -6.96 21.58
C ASP A 255 -1.92 -6.70 20.56
N VAL A 256 -2.28 -6.61 19.26
CA VAL A 256 -1.29 -6.33 18.20
C VAL A 256 -0.70 -4.93 18.37
N LEU A 257 -1.54 -3.93 18.62
CA LEU A 257 -1.12 -2.54 18.84
C LEU A 257 -0.20 -2.43 20.07
N LYS A 258 -0.58 -3.06 21.17
CA LYS A 258 0.24 -3.11 22.39
C LYS A 258 1.58 -3.79 22.13
N ALA A 259 1.60 -4.90 21.40
CA ALA A 259 2.84 -5.59 21.06
C ALA A 259 3.79 -4.74 20.20
N ILE A 260 3.25 -3.90 19.29
CA ILE A 260 4.05 -2.94 18.51
C ILE A 260 4.62 -1.84 19.41
N VAL A 261 3.80 -1.26 20.30
CA VAL A 261 4.23 -0.18 21.20
C VAL A 261 5.28 -0.66 22.19
N ASP A 262 5.10 -1.87 22.72
CA ASP A 262 5.98 -2.49 23.72
C ASP A 262 7.20 -3.20 23.08
N ASP A 263 7.43 -3.05 21.77
CA ASP A 263 8.51 -3.72 21.00
C ASP A 263 8.59 -5.24 21.23
N SER A 264 7.44 -5.89 21.41
CA SER A 264 7.31 -7.32 21.72
C SER A 264 6.71 -8.16 20.59
N LEU A 265 6.44 -7.53 19.45
CA LEU A 265 5.99 -8.21 18.24
C LEU A 265 7.07 -9.14 17.69
N SER A 266 6.70 -10.32 17.19
CA SER A 266 7.65 -11.24 16.57
C SER A 266 8.30 -10.62 15.31
N GLU A 267 9.53 -11.02 15.00
CA GLU A 267 10.24 -10.55 13.80
C GLU A 267 9.43 -10.78 12.52
N GLU A 268 8.78 -11.93 12.39
CA GLU A 268 7.91 -12.24 11.24
C GLU A 268 6.78 -11.21 11.07
N ASN A 269 6.10 -10.88 12.16
CA ASN A 269 5.01 -9.90 12.15
C ASN A 269 5.55 -8.48 11.94
N LEU A 270 6.73 -8.15 12.48
CA LEU A 270 7.38 -6.86 12.25
C LEU A 270 7.72 -6.67 10.76
N GLN A 271 8.27 -7.70 10.12
CA GLN A 271 8.55 -7.72 8.68
C GLN A 271 7.28 -7.60 7.84
N LEU A 272 6.17 -8.19 8.28
CA LEU A 272 4.85 -8.00 7.65
C LEU A 272 4.45 -6.52 7.65
N PHE A 273 4.53 -5.83 8.80
CA PHE A 273 4.19 -4.40 8.89
C PHE A 273 5.14 -3.53 8.07
N ALA A 274 6.44 -3.81 8.09
CA ALA A 274 7.41 -3.11 7.25
C ALA A 274 7.09 -3.24 5.75
N ARG A 275 6.64 -4.42 5.31
CA ARG A 275 6.23 -4.62 3.92
C ARG A 275 4.95 -3.87 3.56
N PHE A 276 3.97 -3.81 4.47
CA PHE A 276 2.79 -2.96 4.28
C PHE A 276 3.14 -1.48 4.20
N ALA A 277 4.06 -1.01 5.05
CA ALA A 277 4.57 0.35 5.00
C ALA A 277 5.23 0.63 3.65
N ASN A 278 6.08 -0.28 3.17
CA ASN A 278 6.71 -0.16 1.86
C ASN A 278 5.68 -0.13 0.71
N ALA A 279 4.66 -0.99 0.75
CA ALA A 279 3.61 -1.04 -0.27
C ALA A 279 2.79 0.26 -0.32
N THR A 280 2.33 0.75 0.84
CA THR A 280 1.54 1.98 0.94
C THR A 280 2.37 3.21 0.57
N TRP A 281 3.65 3.27 0.97
CA TRP A 281 4.57 4.31 0.55
C TRP A 281 4.79 4.31 -0.97
N LYS A 282 5.01 3.14 -1.59
CA LYS A 282 5.15 2.99 -3.05
C LYS A 282 3.91 3.50 -3.78
N ALA A 283 2.71 3.14 -3.31
CA ALA A 283 1.44 3.56 -3.90
C ALA A 283 1.25 5.09 -3.91
N GLY A 284 1.83 5.81 -2.96
CA GLY A 284 1.80 7.27 -2.91
C GLY A 284 2.84 7.98 -3.79
N GLN A 285 3.94 7.32 -4.17
CA GLN A 285 5.06 8.03 -4.84
C GLN A 285 4.69 8.64 -6.20
N PRO A 286 3.97 7.95 -7.10
CA PRO A 286 3.63 8.52 -8.40
C PRO A 286 2.77 9.79 -8.30
N PHE A 287 1.89 9.89 -7.29
CA PHE A 287 1.12 11.12 -7.02
C PHE A 287 1.99 12.30 -6.59
N LYS A 288 3.20 12.04 -6.07
CA LYS A 288 4.19 13.05 -5.66
C LYS A 288 5.16 13.41 -6.79
N GLY A 289 4.88 12.96 -8.01
CA GLY A 289 5.69 13.14 -9.20
C GLY A 289 6.32 11.83 -9.66
N LEU A 290 6.21 11.54 -10.96
CA LEU A 290 6.64 10.27 -11.53
C LEU A 290 8.14 10.00 -11.37
N ASP A 291 8.98 11.04 -11.34
CA ASP A 291 10.43 10.89 -11.11
C ASP A 291 10.78 10.29 -9.75
N ARG A 292 9.85 10.27 -8.78
CA ARG A 292 10.10 9.64 -7.48
C ARG A 292 10.29 8.13 -7.57
N ILE A 293 9.74 7.48 -8.59
CA ILE A 293 9.96 6.04 -8.77
C ILE A 293 11.39 5.73 -9.21
N LYS A 294 12.16 6.72 -9.70
CA LYS A 294 13.56 6.55 -10.12
C LYS A 294 14.56 6.57 -8.95
N ARG A 295 14.09 6.86 -7.74
CA ARG A 295 14.94 6.95 -6.54
C ARG A 295 15.46 5.57 -6.15
N GLU A 296 16.68 5.51 -5.62
CA GLU A 296 17.29 4.26 -5.16
C GLU A 296 16.45 3.52 -4.11
N THR A 297 15.78 4.27 -3.23
CA THR A 297 14.88 3.73 -2.20
C THR A 297 13.57 3.18 -2.77
N PHE A 298 13.22 3.50 -4.01
CA PHE A 298 12.10 2.89 -4.72
C PHE A 298 12.52 1.52 -5.28
N THR A 299 12.72 0.57 -4.39
CA THR A 299 13.33 -0.74 -4.68
C THR A 299 12.47 -1.88 -4.09
N PRO A 300 12.63 -3.13 -4.55
CA PRO A 300 12.05 -4.29 -3.86
C PRO A 300 12.46 -4.32 -2.39
N PHE A 301 11.56 -4.80 -1.53
CA PHE A 301 11.82 -4.93 -0.09
C PHE A 301 13.10 -5.72 0.21
N TYR A 302 13.40 -6.70 -0.65
CA TYR A 302 14.63 -7.50 -0.64
C TYR A 302 15.93 -6.68 -0.51
N PHE A 303 15.93 -5.45 -1.01
CA PHE A 303 17.11 -4.58 -1.01
C PHE A 303 17.04 -3.41 -0.02
N LEU A 304 15.96 -3.29 0.75
CA LEU A 304 15.86 -2.20 1.71
C LEU A 304 16.90 -2.39 2.80
N SER A 305 17.58 -1.29 3.14
CA SER A 305 18.51 -1.27 4.25
C SER A 305 17.73 -1.33 5.56
N LYS A 306 18.35 -1.83 6.63
CA LYS A 306 17.73 -1.81 7.96
C LYS A 306 17.34 -0.39 8.39
N PRO A 307 18.14 0.67 8.17
CA PRO A 307 17.72 2.05 8.43
C PRO A 307 16.46 2.49 7.68
N ASP A 308 16.25 2.03 6.44
CA ASP A 308 15.03 2.38 5.69
C ASP A 308 13.80 1.63 6.23
N ILE A 309 13.98 0.37 6.61
CA ILE A 309 12.94 -0.41 7.30
C ILE A 309 12.60 0.20 8.66
N ASP A 310 13.61 0.60 9.44
CA ASP A 310 13.40 1.16 10.76
C ASP A 310 12.64 2.51 10.68
N LYS A 311 12.86 3.32 9.64
CA LYS A 311 12.06 4.55 9.37
C LYS A 311 10.58 4.24 9.18
N ASP A 312 10.27 3.22 8.37
CA ASP A 312 8.89 2.77 8.15
C ASP A 312 8.27 2.31 9.48
N LEU A 313 9.02 1.55 10.28
CA LEU A 313 8.56 1.02 11.56
C LEU A 313 8.32 2.10 12.63
N VAL A 314 9.06 3.22 12.61
CA VAL A 314 8.77 4.37 13.50
C VAL A 314 7.36 4.89 13.28
N GLN A 315 6.94 5.05 12.02
CA GLN A 315 5.58 5.51 11.72
C GLN A 315 4.52 4.45 12.07
N ILE A 316 4.80 3.15 11.87
CA ILE A 316 3.92 2.07 12.33
C ILE A 316 3.72 2.14 13.85
N LYS A 317 4.80 2.31 14.61
CA LYS A 317 4.74 2.40 16.08
C LYS A 317 3.99 3.63 16.57
N ALA A 318 4.22 4.78 15.94
CA ALA A 318 3.48 6.01 16.24
C ALA A 318 1.98 5.86 15.94
N ALA A 319 1.63 5.32 14.76
CA ALA A 319 0.24 5.01 14.41
C ALA A 319 -0.39 4.06 15.44
N ALA A 320 0.37 3.06 15.90
CA ALA A 320 -0.11 2.09 16.87
C ALA A 320 -0.40 2.72 18.23
N GLY A 321 0.52 3.54 18.74
CA GLY A 321 0.35 4.25 20.01
C GLY A 321 -0.82 5.24 19.98
N MET A 322 -1.10 5.87 18.84
CA MET A 322 -2.26 6.73 18.69
C MET A 322 -3.57 5.93 18.58
N LEU A 323 -3.60 4.86 17.76
CA LEU A 323 -4.81 4.06 17.55
C LEU A 323 -5.23 3.29 18.82
N LEU A 324 -4.26 2.82 19.62
CA LEU A 324 -4.52 2.11 20.88
C LEU A 324 -5.32 2.94 21.89
N GLN A 325 -5.27 4.27 21.81
CA GLN A 325 -6.05 5.15 22.71
C GLN A 325 -7.57 5.10 22.44
N TYR A 326 -7.98 4.49 21.34
CA TYR A 326 -9.39 4.37 20.93
C TYR A 326 -9.97 2.97 21.14
N LEU A 327 -9.16 1.98 21.51
CA LEU A 327 -9.57 0.59 21.76
C LEU A 327 -9.58 0.30 23.26
#